data_AF-A0A317IMB0-F1
#
_entry.id   AF-A0A317IMB0-F1
#
_cell.length_a   1.000
_cell.length_b   1.000
_cell.length_c   1.000
_cell.angle_alpha   90.00
_cell.angle_beta   90.00
_cell.angle_gamma   90.00
#
_symmetry.space_group_name_H-M   'P 1'
#
loop_
_entity.id
_entity.type
_entity.pdbx_description
1 polymer ?
#
loop_
_entity_poly.entity_id
_entity_poly.type
_entity_poly.pdbx_seq_one_letter_code
_entity_poly.pdbx_strand_id
1 'polypeptide(L)'
;MKRLSVLFACFLLISSCNKFQKEFEDQTNKLTTVKDLHHVTTGVSKMILINAGKQILLLNKSVDSLADNLYDRAIVLASETNFKEPGLRWQKFDGRLYFFNDERSVLIHRNCAKAILMSLDEPEGTRRVKIISSALSLGQASMTVLAGYGLSIMKGRWNTDKMLSRDFENAFEMLNYGFSLNGWVVPGKGPEAWAFKDPKCDSGGAGSESCTVKASNPIGGVECSVKCKTGFYACCENATTNCTCKKDPVTLN
;
A
#
# COMPACT_ATOMS: atom_id res chain seq x y z
N MET A 1 41.01 15.43 -25.26
CA MET A 1 40.84 15.04 -23.83
C MET A 1 39.39 15.07 -23.34
N LYS A 2 38.55 16.09 -23.63
CA LYS A 2 37.15 16.15 -23.14
C LYS A 2 36.23 14.97 -23.52
N ARG A 3 36.44 14.33 -24.69
CA ARG A 3 35.61 13.19 -25.14
C ARG A 3 35.86 11.88 -24.37
N LEU A 4 37.07 11.71 -23.80
CA LEU A 4 37.42 10.49 -23.04
C LEU A 4 36.79 10.50 -21.64
N SER A 5 36.69 11.69 -21.02
CA SER A 5 36.09 11.88 -19.69
C SER A 5 34.58 11.57 -19.66
N VAL A 6 33.85 11.88 -20.74
CA VAL A 6 32.40 11.61 -20.85
C VAL A 6 32.13 10.12 -20.97
N LEU A 7 32.92 9.40 -21.78
CA LEU A 7 32.80 7.95 -21.93
C LEU A 7 33.09 7.20 -20.62
N PHE A 8 34.10 7.67 -19.86
CA PHE A 8 34.44 7.09 -18.56
C PHE A 8 33.34 7.31 -17.52
N ALA A 9 32.74 8.51 -17.48
CA ALA A 9 31.60 8.80 -16.60
C ALA A 9 30.36 7.93 -16.95
N CYS A 10 30.05 7.75 -18.23
CA CYS A 10 28.98 6.87 -18.68
C CYS A 10 29.24 5.40 -18.28
N PHE A 11 30.48 4.92 -18.41
CA PHE A 11 30.84 3.55 -18.05
C PHE A 11 30.73 3.29 -16.54
N LEU A 12 31.14 4.26 -15.70
CA LEU A 12 30.97 4.17 -14.25
C LEU A 12 29.49 4.14 -13.83
N LEU A 13 28.63 4.89 -14.52
CA LEU A 13 27.18 4.86 -14.27
C LEU A 13 26.56 3.51 -14.65
N ILE A 14 26.92 2.95 -15.81
CA ILE A 14 26.41 1.64 -16.25
C ILE A 14 26.89 0.52 -15.31
N SER A 15 28.16 0.56 -14.88
CA SER A 15 28.68 -0.41 -13.91
C SER A 15 27.99 -0.32 -12.55
N SER A 16 27.52 0.88 -12.15
CA SER A 16 26.76 1.03 -10.91
C SER A 16 25.38 0.37 -11.02
N CYS A 17 24.66 0.53 -12.14
CA CYS A 17 23.34 -0.08 -12.35
C CYS A 17 23.35 -1.60 -12.29
N ASN A 18 24.34 -2.27 -12.91
CA ASN A 18 24.44 -3.73 -12.87
C ASN A 18 24.71 -4.26 -11.46
N LYS A 19 25.50 -3.53 -10.67
CA LYS A 19 25.76 -3.88 -9.27
C LYS A 19 24.48 -3.72 -8.43
N PHE A 20 23.73 -2.63 -8.61
CA PHE A 20 22.46 -2.41 -7.93
C PHE A 20 21.42 -3.47 -8.27
N GLN A 21 21.30 -3.86 -9.53
CA GLN A 21 20.35 -4.90 -9.92
C GLN A 21 20.69 -6.25 -9.29
N LYS A 22 21.96 -6.66 -9.29
CA LYS A 22 22.39 -7.90 -8.66
C LYS A 22 22.16 -7.87 -7.14
N GLU A 23 22.50 -6.76 -6.49
CA GLU A 23 22.25 -6.57 -5.05
C GLU A 23 20.76 -6.61 -4.72
N PHE A 24 19.91 -6.01 -5.55
CA PHE A 24 18.46 -6.06 -5.43
C PHE A 24 17.92 -7.48 -5.54
N GLU A 25 18.35 -8.26 -6.53
CA GLU A 25 17.96 -9.67 -6.68
C GLU A 25 18.43 -10.52 -5.50
N ASP A 26 19.67 -10.35 -5.05
CA ASP A 26 20.22 -11.07 -3.88
C ASP A 26 19.43 -10.75 -2.60
N GLN A 27 19.07 -9.47 -2.39
CA GLN A 27 18.22 -9.05 -1.27
C GLN A 27 16.81 -9.62 -1.39
N THR A 28 16.23 -9.63 -2.58
CA THR A 28 14.92 -10.24 -2.80
C THR A 28 14.95 -11.74 -2.50
N ASN A 29 15.97 -12.47 -2.93
CA ASN A 29 16.09 -13.90 -2.64
C ASN A 29 16.15 -14.16 -1.12
N LYS A 30 16.86 -13.31 -0.37
CA LYS A 30 16.85 -13.37 1.10
C LYS A 30 15.46 -13.11 1.67
N LEU A 31 14.74 -12.11 1.16
CA LEU A 31 13.36 -11.84 1.60
C LEU A 31 12.43 -13.02 1.37
N THR A 32 12.59 -13.78 0.27
CA THR A 32 11.76 -14.99 0.03
C THR A 32 11.99 -16.12 1.05
N THR A 33 13.09 -16.07 1.81
CA THR A 33 13.34 -17.03 2.90
C THR A 33 12.71 -16.61 4.23
N VAL A 34 12.20 -15.38 4.33
CA VAL A 34 11.51 -14.90 5.54
C VAL A 34 10.20 -15.68 5.68
N LYS A 35 10.08 -16.44 6.77
CA LYS A 35 8.87 -17.18 7.10
C LYS A 35 7.67 -16.24 7.10
N ASP A 36 6.56 -16.72 6.54
CA ASP A 36 5.28 -16.01 6.45
C ASP A 36 5.24 -14.81 5.49
N LEU A 37 6.35 -14.50 4.80
CA LEU A 37 6.38 -13.50 3.73
C LEU A 37 6.17 -14.19 2.38
N HIS A 38 5.12 -13.80 1.67
CA HIS A 38 4.84 -14.31 0.33
C HIS A 38 4.90 -13.19 -0.69
N HIS A 39 5.47 -13.53 -1.83
CA HIS A 39 5.61 -12.62 -2.96
C HIS A 39 4.30 -12.60 -3.76
N VAL A 40 3.74 -11.41 -4.00
CA VAL A 40 2.40 -11.28 -4.59
C VAL A 40 2.42 -10.81 -6.05
N THR A 41 3.54 -10.25 -6.52
CA THR A 41 3.68 -9.77 -7.90
C THR A 41 4.64 -10.67 -8.67
N THR A 42 4.41 -10.95 -9.94
CA THR A 42 5.46 -11.55 -10.79
C THR A 42 6.31 -10.44 -11.38
N GLY A 43 7.58 -10.36 -10.99
CA GLY A 43 8.50 -9.33 -11.50
C GLY A 43 8.43 -7.97 -10.78
N VAL A 44 8.93 -6.93 -11.45
CA VAL A 44 9.00 -5.56 -10.95
C VAL A 44 7.70 -4.84 -11.31
N SER A 45 6.97 -4.38 -10.30
CA SER A 45 5.73 -3.63 -10.50
C SER A 45 5.95 -2.12 -10.48
N LYS A 46 5.18 -1.41 -11.32
CA LYS A 46 5.01 0.04 -11.22
C LYS A 46 4.14 0.35 -10.01
N MET A 47 4.60 1.25 -9.15
CA MET A 47 3.90 1.65 -7.93
C MET A 47 3.79 3.17 -7.80
N ILE A 48 2.72 3.64 -7.16
CA ILE A 48 2.57 5.02 -6.72
C ILE A 48 2.30 5.02 -5.22
N LEU A 49 3.13 5.72 -4.46
CA LEU A 49 2.88 5.99 -3.04
C LEU A 49 2.43 7.43 -2.86
N ILE A 50 1.33 7.65 -2.16
CA ILE A 50 0.68 8.95 -1.99
C ILE A 50 0.42 9.17 -0.48
N ASN A 51 0.83 10.32 0.06
CA ASN A 51 0.49 10.73 1.42
C ASN A 51 -0.73 11.63 1.42
N ALA A 52 -1.83 11.14 1.98
CA ALA A 52 -3.10 11.84 2.17
C ALA A 52 -3.32 12.21 3.65
N GLY A 53 -2.27 12.73 4.29
CA GLY A 53 -2.29 13.16 5.70
C GLY A 53 -2.30 11.99 6.67
N LYS A 54 -3.48 11.59 7.14
CA LYS A 54 -3.67 10.46 8.06
C LYS A 54 -3.67 9.10 7.35
N GLN A 55 -3.54 9.10 6.03
CA GLN A 55 -3.58 7.88 5.22
C GLN A 55 -2.41 7.85 4.24
N ILE A 56 -1.85 6.67 4.04
CA ILE A 56 -0.89 6.38 2.97
C ILE A 56 -1.59 5.47 1.98
N LEU A 57 -1.65 5.89 0.72
CA LEU A 57 -2.16 5.10 -0.38
C LEU A 57 -0.99 4.57 -1.22
N LEU A 58 -0.92 3.25 -1.39
CA LEU A 58 -0.09 2.60 -2.39
C LEU A 58 -0.98 2.05 -3.50
N LEU A 59 -0.72 2.49 -4.73
CA LEU A 59 -1.25 1.87 -5.94
C LEU A 59 -0.18 0.95 -6.53
N ASN A 60 -0.56 -0.26 -6.90
CA ASN A 60 0.31 -1.24 -7.54
C ASN A 60 -0.33 -1.70 -8.85
N LYS A 61 0.49 -1.77 -9.90
CA LYS A 61 0.15 -2.37 -11.19
C LYS A 61 0.73 -3.77 -11.20
N SER A 62 -0.09 -4.77 -10.90
CA SER A 62 0.33 -6.17 -10.83
C SER A 62 0.35 -6.86 -12.20
N VAL A 63 -0.34 -6.27 -13.18
CA VAL A 63 -0.44 -6.79 -14.55
C VAL A 63 0.17 -5.80 -15.55
N ASP A 64 1.23 -6.21 -16.24
CA ASP A 64 1.95 -5.35 -17.19
C ASP A 64 1.11 -4.93 -18.40
N SER A 65 0.13 -5.74 -18.80
CA SER A 65 -0.75 -5.50 -19.96
C SER A 65 -1.78 -4.38 -19.77
N LEU A 66 -1.92 -3.85 -18.54
CA LEU A 66 -2.77 -2.69 -18.30
C LEU A 66 -2.16 -1.43 -18.95
N ALA A 67 -2.99 -0.44 -19.27
CA ALA A 67 -2.50 0.88 -19.68
C ALA A 67 -1.61 1.50 -18.59
N ASP A 68 -0.68 2.38 -18.97
CA ASP A 68 0.32 2.94 -18.04
C ASP A 68 -0.28 3.74 -16.87
N ASN A 69 -1.47 4.29 -17.05
CA ASN A 69 -2.20 5.02 -16.02
C ASN A 69 -3.16 4.14 -15.20
N LEU A 70 -3.28 2.85 -15.53
CA LEU A 70 -4.18 1.92 -14.86
C LEU A 70 -3.45 1.03 -13.85
N TYR A 71 -3.98 1.01 -12.63
CA TYR A 71 -3.49 0.23 -11.49
C TYR A 71 -4.59 -0.70 -11.01
N ASP A 72 -4.25 -1.89 -10.55
CA ASP A 72 -5.21 -2.96 -10.25
C ASP A 72 -5.28 -3.36 -8.78
N ARG A 73 -4.39 -2.81 -7.96
CA ARG A 73 -4.38 -2.99 -6.51
C ARG A 73 -4.15 -1.67 -5.79
N ALA A 74 -4.90 -1.45 -4.73
CA ALA A 74 -4.73 -0.34 -3.80
C ALA A 74 -4.53 -0.87 -2.39
N ILE A 75 -3.64 -0.23 -1.64
CA ILE A 75 -3.38 -0.52 -0.22
C ILE A 75 -3.45 0.80 0.52
N VAL A 76 -4.25 0.87 1.57
CA VAL A 76 -4.42 2.06 2.40
C VAL A 76 -3.99 1.75 3.82
N LEU A 77 -2.97 2.46 4.32
CA LEU A 77 -2.61 2.44 5.74
C LEU A 77 -3.16 3.70 6.41
N ALA A 78 -4.01 3.53 7.41
CA ALA A 78 -4.61 4.61 8.17
C ALA A 78 -3.90 4.81 9.53
N SER A 79 -3.73 6.06 9.96
CA SER A 79 -3.13 6.43 11.24
C SER A 79 -3.97 7.50 11.95
N GLU A 80 -3.88 7.54 13.28
CA GLU A 80 -4.56 8.56 14.09
C GLU A 80 -3.91 9.94 13.89
N THR A 81 -2.63 9.96 13.50
CA THR A 81 -1.83 11.16 13.27
C THR A 81 -1.37 11.24 11.82
N ASN A 82 -1.04 12.46 11.37
CA ASN A 82 -0.51 12.64 10.02
C ASN A 82 0.86 11.97 9.89
N PHE A 83 1.07 11.26 8.78
CA PHE A 83 2.37 10.71 8.44
C PHE A 83 3.34 11.84 8.11
N LYS A 84 4.40 11.97 8.91
CA LYS A 84 5.35 13.10 8.88
C LYS A 84 6.48 12.98 7.85
N GLU A 85 6.46 11.95 7.00
CA GLU A 85 7.52 11.72 6.00
C GLU A 85 7.61 12.92 5.02
N PRO A 86 8.67 13.74 5.11
CA PRO A 86 8.85 14.89 4.23
C PRO A 86 9.15 14.38 2.81
N GLY A 87 8.37 14.84 1.82
CA GLY A 87 8.62 14.51 0.41
C GLY A 87 7.77 13.37 -0.17
N LEU A 88 6.75 12.88 0.55
CA LEU A 88 5.80 11.88 0.06
C LEU A 88 4.48 12.47 -0.47
N ARG A 89 4.45 13.65 -1.14
CA ARG A 89 3.17 14.09 -1.74
C ARG A 89 2.65 13.04 -2.72
N TRP A 90 3.49 12.61 -3.65
CA TRP A 90 3.36 11.34 -4.36
C TRP A 90 4.72 10.94 -4.94
N GLN A 91 5.00 9.64 -5.06
CA GLN A 91 6.22 9.11 -5.69
C GLN A 91 5.86 7.93 -6.59
N LYS A 92 6.29 7.98 -7.86
CA LYS A 92 6.27 6.83 -8.78
C LYS A 92 7.60 6.10 -8.68
N PHE A 93 7.56 4.78 -8.57
CA PHE A 93 8.77 3.96 -8.53
C PHE A 93 8.48 2.52 -8.95
N ASP A 94 9.58 1.83 -9.27
CA ASP A 94 9.60 0.41 -9.58
C ASP A 94 10.09 -0.38 -8.35
N GLY A 95 9.49 -1.55 -8.12
CA GLY A 95 9.91 -2.44 -7.04
C GLY A 95 9.08 -3.72 -6.96
N ARG A 96 9.20 -4.42 -5.85
CA ARG A 96 8.45 -5.64 -5.54
C ARG A 96 7.56 -5.44 -4.33
N LEU A 97 6.42 -6.12 -4.35
CA LEU A 97 5.41 -6.07 -3.29
C LEU A 97 5.27 -7.44 -2.64
N TYR A 98 5.42 -7.47 -1.32
CA TYR A 98 5.29 -8.68 -0.51
C TYR A 98 4.21 -8.49 0.53
N PHE A 99 3.43 -9.54 0.75
CA PHE A 99 2.43 -9.59 1.82
C PHE A 99 2.85 -10.61 2.85
N PHE A 100 2.61 -10.29 4.10
CA PHE A 100 2.63 -11.29 5.15
C PHE A 100 1.34 -12.13 5.09
N ASN A 101 1.44 -13.39 5.50
CA ASN A 101 0.34 -14.38 5.49
C ASN A 101 -0.97 -13.87 6.10
N ASP A 102 -0.89 -13.06 7.15
CA ASP A 102 -2.07 -12.55 7.86
C ASP A 102 -2.58 -11.21 7.32
N GLU A 103 -1.93 -10.67 6.29
CA GLU A 103 -2.23 -9.39 5.66
C GLU A 103 -2.19 -8.19 6.62
N ARG A 104 -1.49 -8.30 7.76
CA ARG A 104 -1.32 -7.20 8.74
C ARG A 104 -0.10 -6.32 8.44
N SER A 105 0.70 -6.69 7.45
CA SER A 105 1.83 -5.89 6.97
C SER A 105 2.09 -6.13 5.48
N VAL A 106 2.65 -5.11 4.83
CA VAL A 106 3.07 -5.11 3.43
C VAL A 106 4.48 -4.55 3.34
N LEU A 107 5.38 -5.28 2.69
CA LEU A 107 6.73 -4.83 2.40
C LEU A 107 6.85 -4.41 0.94
N ILE A 108 7.36 -3.21 0.72
CA ILE A 108 7.68 -2.64 -0.58
C ILE A 108 9.20 -2.60 -0.70
N HIS A 109 9.76 -3.38 -1.62
CA HIS A 109 11.20 -3.39 -1.89
C HIS A 109 11.48 -2.63 -3.18
N ARG A 110 12.05 -1.42 -3.08
CA ARG A 110 12.34 -0.57 -4.24
C ARG A 110 13.65 -1.00 -4.91
N ASN A 111 13.74 -0.86 -6.23
CA ASN A 111 14.95 -1.20 -7.00
C ASN A 111 16.23 -0.42 -6.58
N CYS A 112 16.11 0.63 -5.76
CA CYS A 112 17.21 1.46 -5.27
C CYS A 112 17.58 1.19 -3.80
N ALA A 113 17.46 -0.05 -3.32
CA ALA A 113 17.78 -0.47 -1.95
C ALA A 113 17.08 0.36 -0.85
N LYS A 114 15.85 0.81 -1.12
CA LYS A 114 14.98 1.41 -0.09
C LYS A 114 13.78 0.49 0.12
N ALA A 115 13.59 0.04 1.35
CA ALA A 115 12.42 -0.72 1.71
C ALA A 115 11.41 0.18 2.42
N ILE A 116 10.12 -0.07 2.22
CA ILE A 116 9.05 0.56 2.99
C ILE A 116 8.21 -0.57 3.57
N LEU A 117 8.09 -0.63 4.89
CA LEU A 117 7.19 -1.55 5.58
C LEU A 117 5.97 -0.77 6.04
N MET A 118 4.82 -1.09 5.47
CA MET A 118 3.50 -0.64 5.96
C MET A 118 2.97 -1.72 6.89
N SER A 119 2.67 -1.40 8.14
CA SER A 119 2.21 -2.38 9.13
C SER A 119 1.19 -1.81 10.08
N LEU A 120 0.36 -2.69 10.66
CA LEU A 120 -0.39 -2.34 11.86
C LEU A 120 0.58 -2.01 13.01
N ASP A 121 0.21 -0.98 13.77
CA ASP A 121 0.90 -0.46 14.96
C ASP A 121 0.57 -1.33 16.17
N GLU A 122 1.21 -2.50 16.20
CA GLU A 122 0.98 -3.54 17.20
C GLU A 122 2.25 -4.38 17.44
N PRO A 123 2.29 -5.24 18.47
CA PRO A 123 3.48 -6.03 18.81
C PRO A 123 4.00 -6.89 17.64
N GLU A 124 3.12 -7.54 16.88
CA GLU A 124 3.51 -8.34 15.72
C GLU A 124 4.10 -7.48 14.58
N GLY A 125 3.55 -6.28 14.34
CA GLY A 125 4.14 -5.32 13.41
C GLY A 125 5.57 -4.93 13.79
N THR A 126 5.80 -4.67 15.09
CA THR A 126 7.15 -4.38 15.63
C THR A 126 8.10 -5.56 15.47
N ARG A 127 7.60 -6.79 15.66
CA ARG A 127 8.40 -8.01 15.45
C ARG A 127 8.83 -8.15 13.99
N ARG A 128 7.96 -7.85 13.03
CA ARG A 128 8.25 -7.90 11.59
C ARG A 128 9.32 -6.89 11.17
N VAL A 129 9.29 -5.69 11.73
CA VAL A 129 10.36 -4.69 11.54
C VAL A 129 11.71 -5.32 11.87
N LYS A 130 11.85 -5.99 13.02
CA LYS A 130 13.11 -6.63 13.42
C LYS A 130 13.55 -7.74 12.46
N ILE A 131 12.61 -8.59 12.05
CA ILE A 131 12.88 -9.70 11.11
C ILE A 131 13.34 -9.16 9.75
N ILE A 132 12.60 -8.20 9.18
CA ILE A 132 12.92 -7.62 7.87
C ILE A 132 14.23 -6.81 7.95
N SER A 133 14.41 -5.98 8.98
CA SER A 133 15.67 -5.24 9.17
C SER A 133 16.85 -6.19 9.22
N SER A 134 16.74 -7.32 9.92
CA SER A 134 17.82 -8.32 9.99
C SER A 134 18.10 -8.94 8.61
N ALA A 135 17.06 -9.27 7.84
CA ALA A 135 17.20 -9.80 6.49
C ALA A 135 17.84 -8.78 5.51
N LEU A 136 17.51 -7.49 5.64
CA LEU A 136 17.98 -6.40 4.77
C LEU A 136 19.34 -5.81 5.19
N SER A 137 19.70 -5.90 6.47
CA SER A 137 20.91 -5.30 7.06
C SER A 137 22.25 -5.83 6.51
N LEU A 138 22.22 -6.81 5.62
CA LEU A 138 23.40 -7.32 4.91
C LEU A 138 23.84 -6.45 3.72
N GLY A 139 23.14 -5.36 3.40
CA GLY A 139 23.55 -4.46 2.30
C GLY A 139 22.87 -3.09 2.33
N GLN A 140 23.30 -2.21 3.26
CA GLN A 140 23.07 -0.74 3.29
C GLN A 140 21.63 -0.19 3.04
N ALA A 141 20.62 -1.05 2.91
CA ALA A 141 19.29 -0.64 2.51
C ALA A 141 18.59 0.07 3.66
N SER A 142 18.21 1.33 3.46
CA SER A 142 17.41 2.07 4.44
C SER A 142 15.97 1.58 4.38
N MET A 143 15.41 1.18 5.52
CA MET A 143 13.99 0.83 5.64
C MET A 143 13.21 1.95 6.31
N THR A 144 12.16 2.42 5.64
CA THR A 144 11.13 3.30 6.24
C THR A 144 10.02 2.42 6.82
N VAL A 145 9.61 2.69 8.05
CA VAL A 145 8.50 2.00 8.70
C VAL A 145 7.32 2.95 8.83
N LEU A 146 6.18 2.55 8.26
CA LEU A 146 4.91 3.24 8.36
C LEU A 146 3.98 2.36 9.19
N ALA A 147 3.65 2.82 10.41
CA ALA A 147 2.77 2.12 11.32
C ALA A 147 1.42 2.84 11.41
N GLY A 148 0.32 2.08 11.43
CA GLY A 148 -1.04 2.62 11.45
C GLY A 148 -2.03 1.71 12.17
N TYR A 149 -3.26 2.18 12.38
CA TYR A 149 -4.30 1.41 13.06
C TYR A 149 -5.11 0.50 12.12
N GLY A 150 -5.06 0.75 10.82
CA GLY A 150 -5.83 0.00 9.84
C GLY A 150 -5.07 -0.16 8.54
N LEU A 151 -5.15 -1.35 7.96
CA LEU A 151 -4.53 -1.71 6.69
C LEU A 151 -5.58 -2.33 5.78
N SER A 152 -6.00 -1.56 4.77
CA SER A 152 -7.00 -1.96 3.80
C SER A 152 -6.34 -2.39 2.50
N ILE A 153 -6.79 -3.48 1.91
CA ILE A 153 -6.30 -4.02 0.64
C ILE A 153 -7.48 -4.13 -0.32
N MET A 154 -7.34 -3.55 -1.50
CA MET A 154 -8.39 -3.50 -2.50
C MET A 154 -7.88 -4.01 -3.84
N LYS A 155 -8.70 -4.80 -4.53
CA LYS A 155 -8.49 -5.20 -5.92
C LYS A 155 -9.54 -4.48 -6.77
N GLY A 156 -9.10 -3.82 -7.83
CA GLY A 156 -9.97 -2.95 -8.64
C GLY A 156 -9.26 -2.48 -9.91
N ARG A 157 -9.71 -1.36 -10.48
CA ARG A 157 -9.00 -0.68 -11.57
C ARG A 157 -9.09 0.82 -11.39
N TRP A 158 -7.95 1.48 -11.21
CA TRP A 158 -7.86 2.92 -10.94
C TRP A 158 -7.05 3.63 -12.02
N ASN A 159 -7.62 4.70 -12.54
CA ASN A 159 -6.97 5.62 -13.47
C ASN A 159 -6.31 6.76 -12.69
N THR A 160 -4.98 6.73 -12.67
CA THR A 160 -4.17 7.68 -11.89
C THR A 160 -4.13 9.08 -12.46
N ASP A 161 -4.33 9.27 -13.76
CA ASP A 161 -4.40 10.60 -14.36
C ASP A 161 -5.62 11.36 -13.83
N LYS A 162 -6.74 10.67 -13.60
CA LYS A 162 -7.90 11.24 -12.92
C LYS A 162 -7.59 11.54 -11.46
N MET A 163 -7.06 10.56 -10.72
CA MET A 163 -6.80 10.70 -9.28
C MET A 163 -5.85 11.84 -8.94
N LEU A 164 -4.81 12.06 -9.74
CA LEU A 164 -3.77 13.04 -9.44
C LEU A 164 -4.12 14.45 -9.94
N SER A 165 -5.30 14.63 -10.55
CA SER A 165 -5.73 15.92 -11.12
C SER A 165 -6.36 16.89 -10.12
N ARG A 166 -6.60 16.45 -8.87
CA ARG A 166 -7.26 17.22 -7.81
C ARG A 166 -6.65 16.87 -6.46
N ASP A 167 -6.81 17.77 -5.50
CA ASP A 167 -6.52 17.47 -4.10
C ASP A 167 -7.75 16.82 -3.45
N PHE A 168 -7.52 15.78 -2.65
CA PHE A 168 -8.54 15.03 -1.93
C PHE A 168 -8.23 15.04 -0.45
N GLU A 169 -9.25 14.90 0.40
CA GLU A 169 -9.05 14.92 1.85
C GLU A 169 -8.47 13.60 2.36
N ASN A 170 -8.75 12.49 1.67
CA ASN A 170 -8.34 11.16 2.08
C ASN A 170 -8.12 10.19 0.89
N ALA A 171 -7.50 9.05 1.17
CA ALA A 171 -7.15 8.05 0.16
C ALA A 171 -8.38 7.39 -0.48
N PHE A 172 -9.44 7.15 0.30
CA PHE A 172 -10.66 6.52 -0.21
C PHE A 172 -11.37 7.44 -1.21
N GLU A 173 -11.49 8.74 -0.93
CA GLU A 173 -12.02 9.70 -1.91
C GLU A 173 -11.22 9.73 -3.21
N MET A 174 -9.88 9.67 -3.11
CA MET A 174 -9.01 9.53 -4.29
C MET A 174 -9.35 8.27 -5.08
N LEU A 175 -9.44 7.12 -4.41
CA LEU A 175 -9.76 5.84 -5.05
C LEU A 175 -11.15 5.88 -5.69
N ASN A 176 -12.08 6.59 -5.08
CA ASN A 176 -13.44 6.76 -5.58
C ASN A 176 -13.49 7.54 -6.87
N TYR A 177 -12.73 8.62 -6.93
CA TYR A 177 -12.63 9.44 -8.12
C TYR A 177 -11.85 8.74 -9.24
N GLY A 178 -10.81 7.99 -8.87
CA GLY A 178 -9.95 7.26 -9.79
C GLY A 178 -10.56 6.02 -10.42
N PHE A 179 -11.65 5.51 -9.85
CA PHE A 179 -12.21 4.24 -10.27
C PHE A 179 -12.63 4.28 -11.75
N SER A 180 -12.10 3.34 -12.54
CA SER A 180 -12.10 3.43 -14.01
C SER A 180 -13.02 2.43 -14.72
N LEU A 181 -13.87 1.69 -14.01
CA LEU A 181 -14.81 0.78 -14.68
C LEU A 181 -16.02 1.56 -15.21
N ASN A 182 -16.08 1.70 -16.54
CA ASN A 182 -17.24 1.92 -17.42
C ASN A 182 -18.61 2.26 -16.77
N GLY A 183 -18.68 3.31 -15.94
CA GLY A 183 -19.93 3.93 -15.49
C GLY A 183 -20.69 3.27 -14.35
N TRP A 184 -20.13 2.31 -13.59
CA TRP A 184 -20.91 1.67 -12.51
C TRP A 184 -20.09 1.45 -11.23
N VAL A 185 -20.69 1.91 -10.12
CA VAL A 185 -20.21 1.98 -8.74
C VAL A 185 -19.14 3.06 -8.52
N VAL A 186 -19.61 4.24 -8.15
CA VAL A 186 -18.80 5.26 -7.45
C VAL A 186 -18.59 4.70 -6.04
N PRO A 187 -17.36 4.40 -5.61
CA PRO A 187 -17.18 4.04 -4.23
C PRO A 187 -17.50 5.30 -3.40
N GLY A 188 -18.35 5.14 -2.39
CA GLY A 188 -19.02 6.28 -1.74
C GLY A 188 -18.03 7.18 -1.02
N LYS A 189 -18.35 8.48 -0.99
CA LYS A 189 -17.62 9.50 -0.22
C LYS A 189 -17.14 8.90 1.09
N GLY A 190 -15.84 9.06 1.40
CA GLY A 190 -15.31 8.69 2.70
C GLY A 190 -16.17 9.31 3.81
N PRO A 191 -16.17 8.74 5.02
CA PRO A 191 -17.04 9.21 6.10
C PRO A 191 -16.79 10.71 6.30
N GLU A 192 -17.80 11.52 5.97
CA GLU A 192 -17.80 12.94 6.29
C GLU A 192 -17.53 13.04 7.79
N ALA A 193 -16.52 13.83 8.10
CA ALA A 193 -16.20 14.23 9.44
C ALA A 193 -17.48 14.78 10.10
N TRP A 194 -18.07 13.97 11.00
CA TRP A 194 -18.84 14.37 12.18
C TRP A 194 -20.37 14.37 12.07
N ALA A 195 -20.96 13.22 11.75
CA ALA A 195 -22.29 12.87 12.25
C ALA A 195 -22.30 11.44 12.79
N PHE A 196 -22.50 11.30 14.10
CA PHE A 196 -22.60 10.06 14.88
C PHE A 196 -23.86 9.22 14.54
N LYS A 197 -24.15 8.98 13.27
CA LYS A 197 -24.98 7.84 12.85
C LYS A 197 -24.03 6.82 12.28
N ASP A 198 -23.65 5.86 13.11
CA ASP A 198 -22.71 4.80 12.76
C ASP A 198 -23.14 4.19 11.41
N PRO A 199 -22.35 4.36 10.33
CA PRO A 199 -22.67 3.71 9.07
C PRO A 199 -22.80 2.22 9.35
N LYS A 200 -23.95 1.65 9.01
CA LYS A 200 -24.21 0.23 9.20
C LYS A 200 -23.15 -0.53 8.40
N CYS A 201 -22.23 -1.19 9.08
CA CYS A 201 -21.26 -2.06 8.43
C CYS A 201 -22.04 -3.21 7.79
N ASP A 202 -21.82 -3.46 6.50
CA ASP A 202 -22.38 -4.63 5.81
C ASP A 202 -21.61 -5.90 6.21
N SER A 203 -20.34 -5.76 6.58
CA SER A 203 -19.51 -6.83 7.15
C SER A 203 -18.56 -6.27 8.22
N GLY A 204 -18.31 -7.05 9.27
CA GLY A 204 -17.59 -6.63 10.47
C GLY A 204 -18.52 -6.07 11.55
N GLY A 205 -18.06 -5.04 12.27
CA GLY A 205 -18.74 -4.45 13.43
C GLY A 205 -17.89 -4.49 14.70
N ALA A 206 -18.37 -3.89 15.79
CA ALA A 206 -17.64 -3.81 17.06
C ALA A 206 -17.07 -5.17 17.49
N GLY A 207 -15.83 -5.20 17.98
CA GLY A 207 -15.09 -6.43 18.30
C GLY A 207 -14.52 -7.21 17.10
N SER A 208 -14.83 -6.85 15.86
CA SER A 208 -14.27 -7.54 14.67
C SER A 208 -12.92 -6.94 14.29
N GLU A 209 -11.84 -7.72 14.29
CA GLU A 209 -10.52 -7.21 13.84
C GLU A 209 -10.33 -7.21 12.32
N SER A 210 -11.23 -7.86 11.57
CA SER A 210 -11.17 -7.88 10.12
C SER A 210 -12.52 -8.03 9.48
N CYS A 211 -12.65 -7.49 8.27
CA CYS A 211 -13.80 -7.72 7.41
C CYS A 211 -13.34 -7.76 5.95
N THR A 212 -14.15 -8.42 5.12
CA THR A 212 -13.96 -8.49 3.67
C THR A 212 -15.32 -8.36 3.02
N VAL A 213 -15.37 -7.58 1.94
CA VAL A 213 -16.54 -7.43 1.07
C VAL A 213 -16.12 -7.61 -0.38
N LYS A 214 -17.02 -8.21 -1.15
CA LYS A 214 -16.88 -8.34 -2.60
C LYS A 214 -18.09 -7.67 -3.22
N ALA A 215 -17.87 -6.63 -4.01
CA ALA A 215 -18.94 -6.02 -4.78
C ALA A 215 -19.55 -7.10 -5.69
N SER A 216 -20.86 -7.29 -5.58
CA SER A 216 -21.62 -8.35 -6.26
C SER A 216 -21.75 -8.16 -7.79
N ASN A 217 -20.95 -7.28 -8.39
CA ASN A 217 -21.06 -6.93 -9.80
C ASN A 217 -20.33 -7.95 -10.69
N PRO A 218 -20.96 -8.50 -11.75
CA PRO A 218 -20.46 -9.66 -12.50
C PRO A 218 -19.27 -9.35 -13.42
N ILE A 219 -18.84 -8.09 -13.57
CA ILE A 219 -17.76 -7.69 -14.48
C ILE A 219 -16.68 -6.95 -13.69
N GLY A 220 -15.71 -7.70 -13.17
CA GLY A 220 -14.50 -7.14 -12.55
C GLY A 220 -14.58 -6.87 -11.05
N GLY A 221 -15.38 -7.66 -10.32
CA GLY A 221 -15.67 -7.55 -8.89
C GLY A 221 -14.56 -6.90 -8.06
N VAL A 222 -14.89 -5.75 -7.48
CA VAL A 222 -14.01 -5.07 -6.53
C VAL A 222 -14.04 -5.87 -5.23
N GLU A 223 -12.88 -6.30 -4.79
CA GLU A 223 -12.70 -6.95 -3.49
C GLU A 223 -12.00 -5.96 -2.58
N CYS A 224 -12.52 -5.79 -1.38
CA CYS A 224 -11.89 -4.99 -0.36
C CYS A 224 -11.85 -5.78 0.95
N SER A 225 -10.68 -5.80 1.58
CA SER A 225 -10.46 -6.34 2.92
C SER A 225 -9.77 -5.30 3.80
N VAL A 226 -9.97 -5.40 5.12
CA VAL A 226 -9.24 -4.59 6.09
C VAL A 226 -8.86 -5.43 7.30
N LYS A 227 -7.66 -5.17 7.84
CA LYS A 227 -7.21 -5.63 9.15
C LYS A 227 -7.05 -4.42 10.08
N CYS A 228 -7.51 -4.55 11.31
CA CYS A 228 -7.47 -3.50 12.33
C CYS A 228 -6.61 -3.91 13.52
N LYS A 229 -5.88 -2.94 14.08
CA LYS A 229 -5.19 -3.13 15.36
C LYS A 229 -6.22 -3.25 16.50
N THR A 230 -5.81 -3.85 17.61
CA THR A 230 -6.61 -3.89 18.84
C THR A 230 -7.02 -2.47 19.29
N GLY A 231 -8.26 -2.33 19.77
CA GLY A 231 -8.87 -1.03 20.08
C GLY A 231 -9.62 -0.38 18.91
N PHE A 232 -9.59 -1.04 17.75
CA PHE A 232 -10.36 -0.67 16.56
C PHE A 232 -11.11 -1.88 16.04
N TYR A 233 -12.23 -1.64 15.38
CA TYR A 233 -13.02 -2.67 14.71
C TYR A 233 -13.10 -2.42 13.20
N ALA A 234 -13.17 -3.51 12.45
CA ALA A 234 -13.28 -3.53 11.01
C ALA A 234 -14.72 -3.28 10.57
N CYS A 235 -14.90 -2.36 9.63
CA CYS A 235 -16.18 -2.02 9.04
C CYS A 235 -16.04 -1.96 7.52
N CYS A 236 -16.81 -2.82 6.85
CA CYS A 236 -16.83 -2.90 5.40
C CYS A 236 -18.23 -2.57 4.89
N GLU A 237 -18.29 -1.76 3.84
CA GLU A 237 -19.53 -1.34 3.19
C GLU A 237 -19.55 -1.89 1.76
N ASN A 238 -20.55 -2.72 1.42
CA ASN A 238 -20.68 -3.33 0.10
C ASN A 238 -20.98 -2.28 -0.98
N ALA A 239 -21.83 -1.30 -0.67
CA ALA A 239 -22.26 -0.28 -1.64
C ALA A 239 -21.10 0.58 -2.14
N THR A 240 -20.15 0.86 -1.24
CA THR A 240 -19.00 1.73 -1.50
C THR A 240 -17.71 0.93 -1.68
N THR A 241 -17.73 -0.37 -1.42
CA THR A 241 -16.54 -1.24 -1.33
C THR A 241 -15.42 -0.65 -0.46
N ASN A 242 -15.79 0.16 0.54
CA ASN A 242 -14.84 0.74 1.48
C ASN A 242 -14.69 -0.20 2.68
N CYS A 243 -13.44 -0.48 3.07
CA CYS A 243 -13.11 -1.23 4.27
C CYS A 243 -12.22 -0.38 5.14
N THR A 244 -12.70 -0.01 6.30
CA THR A 244 -12.00 0.91 7.21
C THR A 244 -11.99 0.34 8.62
N CYS A 245 -11.06 0.84 9.42
CA CYS A 245 -11.06 0.60 10.86
C CYS A 245 -11.72 1.78 11.56
N LYS A 246 -12.63 1.49 12.49
CA LYS A 246 -13.31 2.46 13.36
C LYS A 246 -12.87 2.22 14.79
N LYS A 247 -12.88 3.26 15.63
CA LYS A 247 -12.48 3.12 17.04
C LYS A 247 -13.51 2.25 17.78
N ASP A 248 -13.05 1.27 18.56
CA ASP A 248 -13.93 0.35 19.26
C ASP A 248 -14.46 0.98 20.57
N PRO A 249 -15.78 1.22 20.70
CA PRO A 249 -16.35 1.81 21.91
C PRO A 249 -16.18 0.92 23.15
N VAL A 250 -16.00 -0.39 22.98
CA VAL A 250 -15.90 -1.36 24.09
C VAL A 250 -14.54 -1.26 24.80
N THR A 251 -13.49 -0.88 24.08
CA THR A 251 -12.11 -0.77 24.63
C THR A 251 -11.81 0.53 25.37
N LEU A 252 -12.81 1.40 25.56
CA LEU A 252 -12.68 2.68 26.26
C LEU A 252 -13.09 2.64 27.74
N ASN A 253 -13.44 1.46 28.27
CA ASN A 253 -13.72 1.20 29.68
C ASN A 253 -12.68 0.26 30.29
#